data_AF-A0A359B0W8-F1
#
_entry.id   AF-A0A359B0W8-F1
#
_cell.length_a   1.000
_cell.length_b   1.000
_cell.length_c   1.000
_cell.angle_alpha   90.00
_cell.angle_beta   90.00
_cell.angle_gamma   90.00
#
_symmetry.space_group_name_H-M   'P 1'
#
loop_
_entity.id
_entity.type
_entity.pdbx_description
1 polymer ?
#
loop_
_entity_poly.entity_id
_entity_poly.type
_entity_poly.pdbx_seq_one_letter_code
_entity_poly.pdbx_strand_id
1 'polypeptide(L)' 'HFPAVMMALAEGKHVYVEKPMARTFHEVELMMKAARKYPNVVTQMGNQGHSEANYFQFKAWKEAGIIQDVTAITAHMNNP' A
#
# COMPACT_ATOMS: atom_id res chain seq x y z
N HIS A 1 4.72 -14.04 -1.59
CA HIS A 1 4.72 -12.87 -2.50
C HIS A 1 6.12 -12.47 -2.96
N PHE A 2 7.09 -12.23 -2.06
CA PHE A 2 8.44 -11.75 -2.40
C PHE A 2 9.09 -12.37 -3.66
N PRO A 3 9.29 -13.71 -3.79
CA PRO A 3 10.01 -14.25 -4.95
C PRO A 3 9.31 -13.99 -6.29
N ALA A 4 7.98 -14.11 -6.31
CA ALA A 4 7.18 -13.89 -7.52
C ALA A 4 7.21 -12.43 -7.97
N VAL A 5 7.15 -11.48 -7.03
CA VAL A 5 7.27 -10.04 -7.34
C VAL A 5 8.66 -9.74 -7.89
N MET A 6 9.73 -10.21 -7.25
CA MET A 6 11.10 -9.96 -7.71
C MET A 6 11.35 -10.49 -9.12
N MET A 7 10.82 -11.69 -9.44
CA MET A 7 10.86 -12.26 -10.79
C MET A 7 10.10 -11.38 -11.79
N ALA A 8 8.85 -11.01 -11.48
CA ALA A 8 8.05 -10.20 -12.38
C ALA A 8 8.67 -8.82 -12.66
N LEU A 9 9.25 -8.18 -11.64
CA LEU A 9 9.99 -6.92 -11.81
C LEU A 9 11.23 -7.11 -12.71
N ALA A 10 11.99 -8.20 -12.52
CA ALA A 10 13.15 -8.51 -13.34
C ALA A 10 12.79 -8.79 -14.81
N GLU A 11 11.58 -9.31 -15.06
CA GLU A 11 11.03 -9.52 -16.40
C GLU A 11 10.35 -8.26 -17.00
N GLY A 12 10.38 -7.13 -16.30
CA GLY A 12 9.74 -5.90 -16.79
C GLY A 12 8.22 -5.95 -16.80
N LYS A 13 7.60 -6.77 -15.94
CA LYS A 13 6.14 -6.88 -15.82
C LYS A 13 5.60 -5.96 -14.73
N HIS A 14 4.44 -5.36 -14.99
CA HIS A 14 3.66 -4.69 -13.95
C HIS A 14 3.18 -5.68 -12.90
N VAL A 15 3.12 -5.27 -11.64
CA VAL A 15 2.78 -6.17 -10.53
C VAL A 15 1.80 -5.52 -9.56
N TYR A 16 0.66 -6.17 -9.39
CA TYR A 16 -0.19 -6.01 -8.21
C TYR A 16 0.10 -7.15 -7.24
N VAL A 17 0.29 -6.86 -5.95
CA VAL A 17 0.61 -7.86 -4.92
C VAL A 17 -0.37 -7.78 -3.74
N GLU A 18 -1.02 -8.89 -3.42
CA GLU A 18 -1.95 -8.98 -2.29
C GLU A 18 -1.26 -8.83 -0.92
N LYS A 19 -2.05 -8.49 0.12
CA LYS A 19 -1.56 -8.51 1.50
C LYS A 19 -1.41 -9.95 2.02
N PRO A 20 -0.40 -10.25 2.86
CA PRO A 20 0.74 -9.40 3.23
C PRO A 20 1.78 -9.32 2.11
N MET A 21 2.39 -8.14 1.87
CA MET A 21 3.33 -7.91 0.75
C MET A 21 4.57 -8.84 0.78
N ALA A 22 5.13 -9.08 1.96
CA ALA A 22 6.30 -9.93 2.20
C ALA A 22 6.29 -10.46 3.63
N ARG A 23 7.20 -11.39 3.97
CA ARG A 23 7.26 -11.99 5.31
C ARG A 23 8.15 -11.21 6.27
N THR A 24 9.15 -10.48 5.76
CA THR A 24 10.11 -9.74 6.58
C THR A 24 10.30 -8.32 6.05
N PHE A 25 10.71 -7.39 6.92
CA PHE A 25 11.06 -6.03 6.50
C PHE A 25 12.23 -6.03 5.50
N HIS A 26 13.19 -6.94 5.67
CA HIS A 26 14.29 -7.09 4.73
C HIS A 26 13.81 -7.46 3.31
N GLU A 27 12.85 -8.38 3.19
CA GLU A 27 12.22 -8.70 1.90
C GLU A 27 11.54 -7.46 1.30
N VAL A 28 10.84 -6.65 2.10
CA VAL A 28 10.22 -5.38 1.63
C VAL A 28 11.27 -4.39 1.13
N GLU A 29 12.38 -4.21 1.85
CA GLU A 29 13.47 -3.33 1.43
C GLU A 29 14.07 -3.75 0.07
N LEU A 30 14.26 -5.05 -0.13
CA LEU A 30 14.72 -5.61 -1.39
C LEU A 30 13.71 -5.37 -2.53
N MET A 31 12.41 -5.53 -2.26
CA MET A 31 11.35 -5.22 -3.24
C MET A 31 11.34 -3.74 -3.62
N MET A 32 11.48 -2.83 -2.65
CA MET A 32 11.58 -1.39 -2.92
C MET A 32 12.80 -1.04 -3.78
N LYS A 33 13.95 -1.68 -3.53
CA LYS A 33 15.15 -1.52 -4.36
C LYS A 33 14.93 -2.04 -5.78
N ALA A 34 14.27 -3.19 -5.93
CA ALA A 34 13.95 -3.74 -7.25
C ALA A 34 12.97 -2.85 -8.02
N ALA A 35 11.90 -2.36 -7.39
CA ALA A 35 10.94 -1.46 -8.05
C ALA A 35 11.62 -0.17 -8.55
N ARG A 36 12.55 0.41 -7.79
CA ARG A 36 13.35 1.57 -8.24
C ARG A 36 14.31 1.24 -9.38
N LYS A 37 14.87 0.02 -9.40
CA LYS A 37 15.78 -0.43 -10.47
C LYS A 37 15.06 -0.61 -11.81
N TYR A 38 13.77 -0.93 -11.78
CA TYR A 38 12.94 -1.13 -12.97
C TYR A 38 11.86 -0.02 -13.06
N PRO A 39 12.22 1.24 -13.38
CA PRO A 39 11.29 2.37 -13.30
C PRO A 39 10.16 2.33 -14.34
N ASN A 40 10.27 1.47 -15.35
CA ASN A 40 9.27 1.34 -16.42
C ASN A 40 8.10 0.40 -16.05
N VAL A 41 8.08 -0.16 -14.82
CA VAL A 41 6.98 -1.01 -14.37
C VAL A 41 6.15 -0.35 -13.26
N VAL A 42 4.83 -0.42 -13.41
CA VAL A 42 3.90 -0.05 -12.35
C VAL A 42 3.86 -1.15 -11.30
N THR A 43 3.97 -0.76 -10.03
CA THR A 43 3.83 -1.65 -8.87
C THR A 43 2.72 -1.15 -7.96
N GLN A 44 1.88 -2.05 -7.46
CA GLN A 44 0.77 -1.73 -6.56
C GLN A 44 0.63 -2.81 -5.50
N MET A 45 0.38 -2.39 -4.26
CA MET A 45 0.03 -3.31 -3.18
C MET A 45 -1.48 -3.29 -2.93
N GLY A 46 -2.05 -4.46 -2.68
CA GLY A 46 -3.45 -4.67 -2.32
C GLY A 46 -3.76 -4.15 -0.93
N ASN A 47 -3.94 -2.83 -0.82
CA ASN A 47 -4.40 -2.16 0.39
C ASN A 47 -5.83 -1.64 0.20
N GLN A 48 -6.80 -2.57 0.18
CA GLN A 48 -8.20 -2.27 -0.15
C GLN A 48 -8.83 -1.22 0.77
N GLY A 49 -8.43 -1.14 2.05
CA GLY A 49 -8.97 -0.16 3.00
C GLY A 49 -8.71 1.30 2.62
N HIS A 50 -7.78 1.57 1.69
CA HIS A 50 -7.54 2.93 1.16
C HIS A 50 -8.38 3.26 -0.08
N SER A 51 -9.19 2.32 -0.56
CA SER A 51 -10.02 2.48 -1.76
C SER A 51 -11.52 2.39 -1.44
N GLU A 52 -11.88 2.36 -0.16
CA GLU A 52 -13.26 2.27 0.31
C GLU A 52 -13.85 3.64 0.66
N ALA A 53 -15.18 3.71 0.76
CA ALA A 53 -15.92 4.96 0.93
C ALA A 53 -15.52 5.77 2.19
N ASN A 54 -15.13 5.08 3.26
CA ASN A 54 -14.65 5.69 4.50
C ASN A 54 -13.40 6.56 4.29
N TYR A 55 -12.43 6.08 3.49
CA TYR A 55 -11.23 6.83 3.15
C TYR A 55 -11.60 8.13 2.39
N PHE A 56 -12.46 8.02 1.39
CA PHE A 56 -12.88 9.18 0.59
C PHE A 56 -13.68 10.21 1.39
N GLN A 57 -14.55 9.75 2.31
CA GLN A 57 -15.28 10.62 3.21
C GLN A 57 -14.34 11.42 4.13
N PHE A 58 -13.40 10.74 4.79
CA PHE A 58 -12.45 11.41 5.67
C PHE A 58 -11.58 12.42 4.90
N LYS A 59 -11.11 12.03 3.69
CA LYS A 59 -10.38 12.92 2.80
C LYS A 59 -11.18 14.18 2.48
N ALA A 60 -12.45 14.05 2.09
CA ALA A 60 -13.31 15.18 1.76
C ALA A 60 -13.52 16.12 2.95
N TRP A 61 -13.73 15.59 4.15
CA TRP A 61 -13.87 16.40 5.36
C TRP A 61 -12.59 17.14 5.74
N LYS A 62 -11.43 16.50 5.57
CA LYS A 62 -10.13 17.15 5.76
C LYS A 62 -9.92 18.27 4.73
N GLU A 63 -10.20 18.02 3.46
CA GLU A 63 -10.02 19.00 2.38
C GLU A 63 -10.97 20.21 2.54
N ALA A 64 -12.17 19.99 3.07
CA ALA A 64 -13.12 21.06 3.41
C ALA A 64 -12.77 21.83 4.70
N GLY A 65 -11.71 21.44 5.42
CA GLY A 65 -11.33 22.06 6.71
C GLY A 65 -12.25 21.73 7.88
N ILE A 66 -13.16 20.75 7.73
CA ILE A 66 -14.05 20.29 8.82
C ILE A 66 -13.24 19.55 9.89
N ILE A 67 -12.29 18.72 9.44
CA ILE A 67 -11.34 18.03 10.31
C ILE A 67 -9.99 18.76 10.21
N GLN A 68 -9.53 19.29 11.34
CA GLN A 68 -8.26 20.01 11.48
C GLN A 68 -7.57 19.65 12.80
N ASP A 69 -6.26 19.88 12.88
CA ASP A 69 -5.47 19.76 14.12
C ASP A 69 -5.64 18.43 14.87
N VAL A 70 -5.71 17.32 14.12
CA VAL A 70 -5.88 15.98 14.69
C VAL A 70 -4.66 15.61 15.55
N THR A 71 -4.86 15.50 16.85
CA THR A 71 -3.82 15.10 17.83
C THR A 71 -3.92 13.64 18.27
N ALA A 72 -5.07 12.99 18.06
CA ALA A 72 -5.32 11.60 18.42
C ALA A 72 -6.28 10.93 17.43
N ILE A 73 -6.03 9.64 17.15
CA ILE A 73 -6.91 8.77 16.35
C ILE A 73 -7.05 7.44 17.10
N THR A 74 -8.28 7.00 17.31
CA THR A 74 -8.59 5.67 17.84
C THR A 74 -9.22 4.85 16.73
N ALA A 75 -8.66 3.67 16.48
CA ALA A 75 -9.21 2.71 15.51
C ALA A 75 -9.43 1.38 16.21
N HIS A 76 -10.57 0.74 15.91
CA HIS A 76 -10.88 -0.61 16.37
C HIS A 76 -11.32 -1.46 15.18
N MET A 77 -10.95 -2.73 15.20
CA MET A 77 -11.59 -3.74 14.36
C MET A 77 -12.39 -4.64 15.29
N ASN A 78 -13.69 -4.73 15.05
CA ASN A 78 -14.47 -5.81 15.63
C ASN A 78 -14.04 -7.08 14.91
N ASN A 79 -13.44 -8.02 15.63
CA ASN A 79 -13.38 -9.40 15.12
C ASN A 79 -14.83 -9.91 14.99
N PRO A 80 -15.17 -10.71 13.97
CA PRO A 80 -16.30 -11.61 14.11
C PRO A 80 -16.12 -12.53 15.34
#